data_AF-A0A565BTH8-F1
#
_entry.id   AF-A0A565BTH8-F1
#
_cell.length_a   1.000
_cell.length_b   1.000
_cell.length_c   1.000
_cell.angle_alpha   90.00
_cell.angle_beta   90.00
_cell.angle_gamma   90.00
#
_symmetry.space_group_name_H-M   'P 1'
#
loop_
_entity.id
_entity.type
_entity.pdbx_description
1 polymer ?
#
loop_
_entity_poly.entity_id
_entity_poly.type
_entity_poly.pdbx_seq_one_letter_code
_entity_poly.pdbx_strand_id
1 'polypeptide(L)'
;MSSSKILFTVGLGTAPCNHHNQTCQGPNGTIFTASDNNVSFDMPTTALLQSHRVYSPEFSSPFNYKGNPPNCSMVSIGTKLVVLLYSTSVELVMQDTSILGAESHPLHLHGFNFFVVGQRFGNFDSNKDPQNFNLVDLIEVNTIGVPSGGH
;
A
#
# COMPACT_ATOMS: atom_id res chain seq x y z
N MET A 1 24.30 -2.09 -11.00
CA MET A 1 22.91 -2.58 -10.87
C MET A 1 22.08 -1.45 -10.28
N SER A 2 20.85 -1.25 -10.76
CA SER A 2 19.94 -0.23 -10.22
C SER A 2 19.26 -0.78 -8.96
N SER A 3 19.12 0.05 -7.92
CA SER A 3 18.33 -0.26 -6.73
C SER A 3 17.17 0.73 -6.59
N SER A 4 16.05 0.26 -6.03
CA SER A 4 14.87 1.08 -5.73
C SER A 4 14.39 0.79 -4.31
N LYS A 5 13.99 1.83 -3.58
CA LYS A 5 13.33 1.73 -2.29
C LYS A 5 11.92 2.29 -2.44
N ILE A 6 10.93 1.48 -2.13
CA ILE A 6 9.52 1.83 -2.30
C ILE A 6 8.83 1.65 -0.95
N LEU A 7 8.01 2.63 -0.59
CA LEU A 7 7.11 2.54 0.55
C LEU A 7 5.67 2.64 0.04
N PHE A 8 4.88 1.64 0.39
CA PHE A 8 3.43 1.65 0.23
C PHE A 8 2.77 1.68 1.59
N THR A 9 1.86 2.62 1.79
CA THR A 9 0.91 2.57 2.90
C THR A 9 -0.31 1.79 2.45
N VAL A 10 -0.76 0.83 3.24
CA VAL A 10 -1.96 0.03 2.98
C VAL A 10 -2.99 0.31 4.07
N GLY A 11 -4.26 0.32 3.71
CA GLY A 11 -5.33 0.48 4.68
C GLY A 11 -6.67 0.80 4.04
N LEU A 12 -7.64 1.09 4.89
CA LEU A 12 -8.98 1.49 4.49
C LEU A 12 -9.02 2.98 4.10
N GLY A 13 -10.13 3.36 3.48
CA GLY A 13 -10.48 4.72 3.13
C GLY A 13 -11.96 4.83 2.74
N THR A 14 -12.35 5.97 2.21
CA THR A 14 -13.72 6.24 1.74
C THR A 14 -13.76 6.80 0.33
N ALA A 15 -14.88 6.59 -0.36
CA ALA A 15 -15.19 7.18 -1.67
C ALA A 15 -16.62 7.78 -1.69
N PRO A 16 -16.91 8.73 -2.60
CA PRO A 16 -18.26 9.31 -2.70
C PRO A 16 -19.32 8.25 -3.02
N CYS A 17 -20.48 8.35 -2.37
CA CYS A 17 -21.66 7.54 -2.67
C CYS A 17 -22.40 8.16 -3.88
N ASN A 18 -22.07 7.71 -5.10
CA ASN A 18 -22.54 8.34 -6.34
C ASN A 18 -23.92 7.86 -6.84
N HIS A 19 -24.71 7.22 -5.99
CA HIS A 19 -26.02 6.71 -6.37
C HIS A 19 -27.14 7.62 -5.83
N HIS A 20 -27.84 8.30 -6.75
CA HIS A 20 -29.02 9.08 -6.40
C HIS A 20 -30.05 8.20 -5.65
N ASN A 21 -30.49 8.67 -4.48
CA ASN A 21 -31.45 8.01 -3.59
C ASN A 21 -30.99 6.71 -2.91
N GLN A 22 -29.68 6.45 -2.80
CA GLN A 22 -29.16 5.35 -1.99
C GLN A 22 -28.35 5.87 -0.81
N THR A 23 -28.57 5.27 0.36
CA THR A 23 -27.75 5.50 1.55
C THR A 23 -26.61 4.49 1.58
N CYS A 24 -25.36 4.97 1.57
CA CYS A 24 -24.20 4.11 1.77
C CYS A 24 -23.88 3.95 3.27
N GLN A 25 -23.31 2.80 3.64
CA GLN A 25 -23.08 2.40 5.04
C GLN A 25 -21.74 2.87 5.60
N GLY A 26 -20.89 3.50 4.78
CA GLY A 26 -19.62 4.03 5.23
C GLY A 26 -19.76 5.29 6.09
N PRO A 27 -18.67 5.74 6.71
CA PRO A 27 -18.64 6.96 7.52
C PRO A 27 -19.21 8.15 6.74
N ASN A 28 -20.05 8.97 7.37
CA ASN A 28 -20.67 10.14 6.74
C ASN A 28 -21.44 9.82 5.43
N GLY A 29 -21.99 8.62 5.30
CA GLY A 29 -22.75 8.21 4.11
C GLY A 29 -21.89 7.95 2.88
N THR A 30 -20.60 7.66 3.07
CA THR A 30 -19.65 7.28 2.00
C THR A 30 -19.66 5.77 1.75
N ILE A 31 -18.87 5.32 0.78
CA ILE A 31 -18.59 3.90 0.53
C ILE A 31 -17.21 3.58 1.15
N PHE A 32 -17.11 2.48 1.89
CA PHE A 32 -15.81 1.94 2.32
C PHE A 32 -14.99 1.51 1.11
N THR A 33 -13.70 1.84 1.13
CA THR A 33 -12.75 1.37 0.12
C THR A 33 -11.42 1.02 0.77
N ALA A 34 -10.53 0.40 0.01
CA ALA A 34 -9.15 0.16 0.38
C ALA A 34 -8.23 0.95 -0.56
N SER A 35 -7.05 1.29 -0.08
CA SER A 35 -6.08 2.03 -0.86
C SER A 35 -4.65 1.64 -0.56
N ASP A 36 -3.82 1.74 -1.58
CA ASP A 36 -2.37 1.79 -1.47
C ASP A 36 -1.91 3.22 -1.75
N ASN A 37 -1.15 3.83 -0.83
CA ASN A 37 -0.72 5.23 -0.90
C ASN A 37 -1.84 6.22 -1.24
N ASN A 38 -3.00 6.07 -0.58
CA ASN A 38 -4.19 6.91 -0.78
C ASN A 38 -4.81 6.83 -2.21
N VAL A 39 -4.52 5.75 -2.95
CA VAL A 39 -5.14 5.43 -4.23
C VAL A 39 -5.89 4.10 -4.13
N SER A 40 -7.19 4.12 -4.40
CA SER A 40 -7.98 2.92 -4.62
C SER A 40 -7.85 2.50 -6.08
N PHE A 41 -7.38 1.28 -6.29
CA PHE A 41 -7.13 0.75 -7.64
C PHE A 41 -8.45 0.54 -8.37
N ASP A 42 -8.62 1.26 -9.47
CA ASP A 42 -9.72 1.03 -10.41
C ASP A 42 -9.23 0.16 -11.57
N MET A 43 -9.91 -0.96 -11.82
CA MET A 43 -9.50 -1.92 -12.84
C MET A 43 -9.87 -1.40 -14.22
N PRO A 44 -8.90 -1.19 -15.13
CA PRO A 44 -9.20 -0.69 -16.46
C PRO A 44 -9.93 -1.75 -17.30
N THR A 45 -10.71 -1.29 -18.26
CA THR A 45 -11.44 -2.17 -19.21
C THR A 45 -10.51 -2.87 -20.20
N THR A 46 -9.31 -2.33 -20.43
CA THR A 46 -8.25 -2.96 -21.22
C THR A 46 -7.19 -3.52 -20.29
N ALA A 47 -6.76 -4.77 -20.52
CA ALA A 47 -5.73 -5.41 -19.72
C ALA A 47 -4.44 -4.57 -19.66
N LEU A 48 -3.86 -4.45 -18.47
CA LEU A 48 -2.64 -3.65 -18.25
C LEU A 48 -1.49 -4.05 -19.19
N LEU A 49 -1.25 -5.36 -19.32
CA LEU A 49 -0.23 -5.92 -20.21
C LEU A 49 -0.47 -5.54 -21.68
N GLN A 50 -1.73 -5.53 -22.12
CA GLN A 50 -2.07 -5.13 -23.49
C GLN A 50 -1.83 -3.63 -23.71
N SER A 51 -2.16 -2.80 -22.72
CA SER A 51 -2.14 -1.35 -22.85
C SER A 51 -0.75 -0.74 -23.07
N HIS A 52 0.34 -1.40 -22.63
CA HIS A 52 1.70 -0.84 -22.60
C HIS A 52 1.79 0.60 -22.06
N ARG A 53 0.81 1.03 -21.26
CA ARG A 53 0.72 2.41 -20.78
C ARG A 53 1.59 2.60 -19.55
N VAL A 54 2.37 3.66 -19.56
CA VAL A 54 3.11 4.15 -18.39
C VAL A 54 2.15 4.95 -17.54
N TYR A 55 1.86 4.45 -16.34
CA TYR A 55 1.12 5.20 -15.33
C TYR A 55 2.13 5.67 -14.28
N SER A 56 2.22 6.99 -14.08
CA SER A 56 3.10 7.54 -13.04
C SER A 56 2.37 7.52 -11.70
N PRO A 57 2.99 6.98 -10.64
CA PRO A 57 2.44 7.10 -9.32
C PRO A 57 2.59 8.53 -8.84
N GLU A 58 1.50 9.12 -8.35
CA GLU A 58 1.58 10.27 -7.46
C GLU A 58 1.08 9.77 -6.11
N PHE A 59 1.95 9.78 -5.12
CA PHE A 59 1.65 9.29 -3.78
C PHE A 59 1.46 10.48 -2.85
N SER A 60 0.51 10.37 -1.93
CA SER A 60 0.20 11.42 -0.96
C SER A 60 1.37 11.70 -0.02
N SER A 61 1.39 12.91 0.54
CA SER A 61 2.37 13.29 1.56
C SER A 61 2.33 12.35 2.77
N PRO A 62 3.49 12.00 3.34
CA PRO A 62 3.57 11.12 4.51
C PRO A 62 2.87 11.73 5.74
N PHE A 63 2.24 10.89 6.56
CA PHE A 63 1.67 11.27 7.86
C PHE A 63 2.08 10.26 8.95
N ASN A 64 1.66 10.49 10.20
CA ASN A 64 1.86 9.53 11.28
C ASN A 64 0.90 8.35 11.11
N TYR A 65 1.34 7.30 10.41
CA TYR A 65 0.50 6.18 9.96
C TYR A 65 -0.19 5.41 11.10
N LYS A 66 0.48 5.19 12.24
CA LYS A 66 -0.13 4.58 13.43
C LYS A 66 -0.87 5.59 14.33
N GLY A 67 -0.58 6.87 14.18
CA GLY A 67 -1.11 7.93 15.05
C GLY A 67 -2.56 8.29 14.73
N ASN A 68 -2.90 9.56 14.98
CA ASN A 68 -4.20 10.07 14.58
C ASN A 68 -4.27 10.13 13.05
N PRO A 69 -5.23 9.44 12.42
CA PRO A 69 -5.39 9.51 10.97
C PRO A 69 -5.85 10.91 10.55
N PRO A 70 -5.66 11.30 9.28
CA PRO A 70 -6.25 12.51 8.73
C PRO A 70 -7.77 12.54 8.92
N ASN A 71 -8.34 13.72 9.17
CA ASN A 71 -9.79 13.89 9.29
C ASN A 71 -10.56 13.48 8.03
N CYS A 72 -9.89 13.53 6.87
CA CYS A 72 -10.44 13.13 5.59
C CYS A 72 -9.91 11.74 5.24
N SER A 73 -10.79 10.75 5.23
CA SER A 73 -10.51 9.37 4.79
C SER A 73 -10.68 9.18 3.29
N MET A 74 -10.96 10.24 2.52
CA MET A 74 -11.26 10.15 1.09
C MET A 74 -10.00 9.84 0.30
N VAL A 75 -10.07 8.79 -0.50
CA VAL A 75 -8.96 8.33 -1.35
C VAL A 75 -9.19 8.75 -2.80
N SER A 76 -8.10 8.83 -3.56
CA SER A 76 -8.20 9.00 -5.02
C SER A 76 -8.54 7.66 -5.68
N ILE A 77 -9.35 7.66 -6.73
CA ILE A 77 -9.67 6.45 -7.50
C ILE A 77 -8.87 6.49 -8.80
N GLY A 78 -8.18 5.40 -9.13
CA GLY A 78 -7.56 5.27 -10.44
C GLY A 78 -6.59 4.10 -10.57
N THR A 79 -6.13 3.90 -11.81
CA THR A 79 -5.13 2.90 -12.15
C THR A 79 -3.74 3.52 -12.10
N LYS A 80 -2.92 3.13 -11.12
CA LYS A 80 -1.53 3.59 -10.97
C LYS A 80 -0.59 2.38 -10.99
N LEU A 81 0.59 2.54 -11.61
CA LEU A 81 1.61 1.49 -11.69
C LEU A 81 2.95 2.03 -11.19
N VAL A 82 3.80 1.14 -10.69
CA VAL A 82 5.23 1.44 -10.50
C VAL A 82 6.00 0.73 -11.60
N VAL A 83 6.70 1.49 -12.43
CA VAL A 83 7.54 0.96 -13.51
C VAL A 83 8.97 0.83 -13.01
N LEU A 84 9.52 -0.37 -13.15
CA LEU A 84 10.90 -0.69 -12.78
C LEU A 84 11.70 -1.09 -14.01
N LEU A 85 12.98 -0.78 -14.00
CA LEU A 85 13.89 -1.29 -15.01
C LEU A 85 14.15 -2.78 -14.77
N TYR A 86 14.41 -3.51 -15.84
CA TYR A 86 14.80 -4.91 -15.74
C TYR A 86 16.06 -5.04 -14.86
N SER A 87 16.08 -6.08 -14.02
CA SER A 87 17.18 -6.35 -13.08
C SER A 87 17.38 -5.29 -11.97
N THR A 88 16.39 -4.43 -11.70
CA THR A 88 16.39 -3.58 -10.51
C THR A 88 16.17 -4.41 -9.24
N SER A 89 17.04 -4.26 -8.24
CA SER A 89 16.80 -4.79 -6.89
C SER A 89 15.88 -3.85 -6.12
N VAL A 90 14.82 -4.38 -5.50
CA VAL A 90 13.80 -3.58 -4.82
C VAL A 90 13.76 -3.91 -3.33
N GLU A 91 13.82 -2.89 -2.51
CA GLU A 91 13.38 -2.93 -1.11
C GLU A 91 11.96 -2.35 -1.05
N LEU A 92 10.98 -3.17 -0.70
CA LEU A 92 9.58 -2.77 -0.57
C LEU A 92 9.19 -2.77 0.91
N VAL A 93 8.78 -1.61 1.41
CA VAL A 93 8.18 -1.44 2.74
C VAL A 93 6.68 -1.31 2.57
N MET A 94 5.94 -2.13 3.30
CA MET A 94 4.49 -2.05 3.39
C MET A 94 4.14 -1.51 4.77
N GLN A 95 3.35 -0.46 4.86
CA GLN A 95 3.03 0.23 6.11
C GLN A 95 1.52 0.25 6.31
N ASP A 96 1.01 -0.42 7.34
CA ASP A 96 -0.38 -0.29 7.75
C ASP A 96 -0.66 1.14 8.25
N THR A 97 -1.90 1.59 8.08
CA THR A 97 -2.38 2.90 8.55
C THR A 97 -3.54 2.75 9.52
N SER A 98 -3.72 3.73 10.40
CA SER A 98 -4.85 3.78 11.33
C SER A 98 -6.14 4.32 10.71
N ILE A 99 -6.17 4.59 9.40
CA ILE A 99 -7.33 5.15 8.71
C ILE A 99 -8.49 4.15 8.79
N LEU A 100 -9.56 4.52 9.49
CA LEU A 100 -10.74 3.70 9.75
C LEU A 100 -10.47 2.39 10.52
N GLY A 101 -9.28 2.22 11.10
CA GLY A 101 -8.87 1.05 11.86
C GLY A 101 -7.54 0.50 11.39
N ALA A 102 -6.69 0.08 12.34
CA ALA A 102 -5.45 -0.62 12.03
C ALA A 102 -5.74 -2.11 11.86
N GLU A 103 -5.33 -2.70 10.74
CA GLU A 103 -5.66 -4.08 10.37
C GLU A 103 -4.44 -4.82 9.82
N SER A 104 -4.45 -6.15 9.90
CA SER A 104 -3.41 -6.93 9.24
C SER A 104 -3.78 -7.19 7.79
N HIS A 105 -2.90 -6.85 6.86
CA HIS A 105 -3.12 -6.98 5.42
C HIS A 105 -2.18 -8.04 4.82
N PRO A 106 -2.67 -9.23 4.43
CA PRO A 106 -1.86 -10.20 3.71
C PRO A 106 -1.58 -9.72 2.29
N LEU A 107 -0.36 -9.26 2.03
CA LEU A 107 0.09 -8.83 0.71
C LEU A 107 0.59 -10.05 -0.08
N HIS A 108 0.14 -10.20 -1.32
CA HIS A 108 0.64 -11.18 -2.28
C HIS A 108 1.28 -10.49 -3.50
N LEU A 109 2.44 -10.98 -3.95
CA LEU A 109 3.12 -10.47 -5.15
C LEU A 109 3.09 -11.50 -6.28
N HIS A 110 2.50 -11.14 -7.41
CA HIS A 110 2.47 -12.00 -8.58
C HIS A 110 3.83 -12.01 -9.30
N GLY A 111 4.26 -13.18 -9.77
CA GLY A 111 5.44 -13.35 -10.62
C GLY A 111 6.79 -13.37 -9.88
N PHE A 112 6.80 -13.15 -8.56
CA PHE A 112 8.02 -13.11 -7.75
C PHE A 112 7.78 -13.74 -6.38
N ASN A 113 8.80 -14.40 -5.86
CA ASN A 113 8.99 -14.53 -4.42
C ASN A 113 9.85 -13.36 -3.92
N PHE A 114 9.82 -13.11 -2.62
CA PHE A 114 10.61 -12.09 -1.95
C PHE A 114 11.08 -12.58 -0.58
N PHE A 115 12.15 -11.95 -0.09
CA PHE A 115 12.70 -12.23 1.23
C PHE A 115 12.14 -11.26 2.27
N VAL A 116 11.61 -11.79 3.36
CA VAL A 116 11.19 -10.96 4.51
C VAL A 116 12.42 -10.67 5.37
N VAL A 117 12.85 -9.41 5.37
CA VAL A 117 14.03 -8.95 6.12
C VAL A 117 13.69 -8.36 7.48
N GLY A 118 12.45 -7.92 7.70
CA GLY A 118 12.00 -7.38 8.98
C GLY A 118 10.49 -7.15 9.02
N GLN A 119 9.94 -7.13 10.23
CA GLN A 119 8.55 -6.74 10.52
C GLN A 119 8.50 -6.08 11.89
N ARG A 120 7.72 -5.01 12.04
CA ARG A 120 7.61 -4.29 13.31
C ARG A 120 6.30 -3.54 13.44
N PHE A 121 5.87 -3.32 14.68
CA PHE A 121 4.79 -2.37 14.96
C PHE A 121 5.28 -0.93 14.93
N GLY A 122 4.40 0.00 14.56
CA GLY A 122 4.70 1.42 14.43
C GLY A 122 5.02 1.86 13.01
N ASN A 123 5.41 3.13 12.89
CA ASN A 123 5.83 3.68 11.61
C ASN A 123 7.25 3.23 11.28
N PHE A 124 7.49 2.86 10.03
CA PHE A 124 8.82 2.59 9.53
C PHE A 124 9.74 3.82 9.66
N ASP A 125 10.91 3.62 10.27
CA ASP A 125 12.00 4.59 10.37
C ASP A 125 13.17 4.10 9.52
N SER A 126 13.35 4.73 8.34
CA SER A 126 14.38 4.36 7.38
C SER A 126 15.82 4.50 7.89
N ASN A 127 16.03 5.18 9.02
CA ASN A 127 17.36 5.34 9.63
C ASN A 127 17.64 4.31 10.74
N LYS A 128 16.59 3.68 11.30
CA LYS A 128 16.71 2.80 12.47
C LYS A 128 16.32 1.37 12.17
N ASP A 129 15.19 1.14 11.50
CA ASP A 129 14.67 -0.21 11.29
C ASP A 129 15.59 -1.09 10.42
N PRO A 130 16.28 -0.57 9.37
CA PRO A 130 17.23 -1.39 8.59
C PRO A 130 18.37 -2.00 9.41
N GLN A 131 18.71 -1.44 10.57
CA GLN A 131 19.75 -1.99 11.46
C GLN A 131 19.32 -3.31 12.12
N ASN A 132 18.01 -3.60 12.12
CA ASN A 132 17.43 -4.81 12.71
C ASN A 132 17.01 -5.83 11.64
N PHE A 133 17.36 -5.60 10.37
CA PHE A 133 17.03 -6.55 9.32
C PHE A 133 17.78 -7.87 9.52
N ASN A 134 17.06 -8.98 9.42
CA ASN A 134 17.66 -10.28 9.21
C ASN A 134 18.19 -10.33 7.77
N LEU A 135 19.50 -10.43 7.60
CA LEU A 135 20.18 -10.53 6.31
C LEU A 135 20.99 -11.83 6.18
N VAL A 136 20.77 -12.80 7.08
CA VAL A 136 21.55 -14.04 7.17
C VAL A 136 20.70 -15.25 6.83
N ASP A 137 19.56 -15.43 7.51
CA ASP A 137 18.68 -16.59 7.34
C ASP A 137 17.30 -16.13 6.90
N LEU A 138 17.20 -15.78 5.62
CA LEU A 138 16.03 -15.11 5.05
C LEU A 138 14.89 -16.09 4.78
N ILE A 139 13.67 -15.65 5.08
CA ILE A 139 12.46 -16.39 4.71
C ILE A 139 12.00 -15.91 3.33
N GLU A 140 12.00 -16.82 2.36
CA GLU A 140 11.49 -16.58 1.01
C GLU A 140 10.00 -16.95 0.92
N VAL A 141 9.15 -15.99 0.55
CA VAL A 141 7.69 -16.17 0.43
C VAL A 141 7.14 -15.36 -0.75
N ASN A 142 5.89 -15.61 -1.14
CA ASN A 142 5.14 -14.78 -2.07
C ASN A 142 3.97 -14.03 -1.41
N THR A 143 3.68 -14.34 -0.15
CA THR A 143 2.64 -13.69 0.65
C THR A 143 3.12 -13.48 2.08
N ILE A 144 2.88 -12.29 2.63
CA ILE A 144 3.16 -11.98 4.05
C ILE A 144 2.10 -11.02 4.60
N GLY A 145 1.71 -11.21 5.85
CA GLY A 145 0.84 -10.28 6.57
C GLY A 145 1.60 -9.05 7.00
N VAL A 146 1.19 -7.86 6.53
CA VAL A 146 1.58 -6.59 7.15
C VAL A 146 0.98 -6.56 8.55
N PRO A 147 1.76 -6.30 9.62
CA PRO A 147 1.22 -6.28 10.97
C PRO A 147 0.21 -5.14 11.16
N SER A 148 -0.86 -5.39 11.93
CA SER A 148 -1.79 -4.32 12.33
C SER A 148 -1.05 -3.21 13.07
N GLY A 149 -1.17 -1.99 12.56
CA GLY A 149 -0.47 -0.78 13.00
C GLY A 149 1.04 -0.87 12.85
N GLY A 150 1.54 -1.63 11.87
CA GLY A 150 2.96 -1.92 11.68
C GLY A 150 3.40 -1.90 10.22
N HIS A 151 4.60 -2.43 9.98
CA HIS A 151 5.24 -2.54 8.69
C HIS A 151 6.10 -3.82 8.58
#